data_AF-A0A951G8J3-F1
#
_entry.id   AF-A0A951G8J3-F1
#
_cell.length_a   1.000
_cell.length_b   1.000
_cell.length_c   1.000
_cell.angle_alpha   90.00
_cell.angle_beta   90.00
_cell.angle_gamma   90.00
#
_symmetry.space_group_name_H-M   'P 1'
#
loop_
_entity.id
_entity.type
_entity.pdbx_description
1 polymer ?
#
loop_
_entity_poly.entity_id
_entity_poly.type
_entity_poly.pdbx_seq_one_letter_code
_entity_poly.pdbx_strand_id
1 'polypeptide(L)'
;MTTTKQQAQQSVASSRWSPSAVARDANHLDVSVTGNDGHVYTTWWDSSLPDWGSITLGGWKDIGEIFVVFIAWHNLDFAQWQANFDEYFPQGYRVISLSIYGSTSSPLIAAVMVREAYPVPQYVRHGLDAAGYQAAFDQFAAQGFGPTIISATGSADSPLFAGVWQPMSPIPLTRFGVTAAELAQLYNSAKFDANGNLLASTTVPLSLDVYGDPGDRRYAVVLAPNPAMLAWNGDGTEESSSDYQTRFNAQVADRNRVFLVSPTGDGHYASVFRDDQIGEWQARHGMDAQQYQQAFNNLTAQGYFPIQVQGGGVGGGAQFAAVFTKTLQTTPRQFTVTGSPASFPNDPYDAAMEKTMKAFGVRHAALSLVKGTKLVLARGYTYAEPGYPLAQPLTPFRQASCSKTITAILIHQLLHEKKLTLDTTLQSVLDLKAPGGGAPVDANFAKITVGHLLDHIAGIPTDVADTTVLAAFPGAKLPITSDQLASWIAGQTLVAAPGTAAAWGYSNNGYILLGEIVAKLRGSSYIDALSQHLGAPLGLKHTRLGVGPLPAQPADEARYTALTMPIVPSVLDPAQPLVPWEY
;
A
#
# COMPACT_ATOMS: atom_id res chain seq x y z
N MET A 1 -41.94 33.17 -4.00
CA MET A 1 -42.38 32.58 -2.72
C MET A 1 -41.36 32.97 -1.67
N THR A 2 -41.85 33.43 -0.54
CA THR A 2 -41.16 34.25 0.46
C THR A 2 -40.03 33.49 1.15
N THR A 3 -38.81 34.02 1.05
CA THR A 3 -37.59 33.52 1.70
C THR A 3 -37.53 34.05 3.13
N THR A 4 -37.56 33.16 4.12
CA THR A 4 -37.32 33.52 5.52
C THR A 4 -35.88 33.16 5.88
N LYS A 5 -34.98 34.15 5.89
CA LYS A 5 -33.66 34.04 6.52
C LYS A 5 -33.79 34.44 8.00
N GLN A 6 -33.42 33.55 8.91
CA GLN A 6 -33.09 33.93 10.29
C GLN A 6 -31.58 34.12 10.39
N GLN A 7 -31.14 35.34 10.67
CA GLN A 7 -29.82 35.61 11.22
C GLN A 7 -29.83 35.19 12.70
N ALA A 8 -28.88 34.36 13.12
CA ALA A 8 -28.58 34.12 14.52
C ALA A 8 -27.09 34.36 14.78
N GLN A 9 -26.81 35.00 15.91
CA GLN A 9 -25.49 35.19 16.50
C GLN A 9 -24.70 33.86 16.50
N GLN A 10 -23.37 33.95 16.43
CA GLN A 10 -22.43 32.82 16.51
C GLN A 10 -22.76 31.92 17.72
N SER A 11 -23.51 30.84 17.50
CA SER A 11 -23.72 29.78 18.49
C SER A 11 -22.84 28.59 18.15
N VAL A 12 -22.07 28.15 19.14
CA VAL A 12 -21.33 26.88 19.08
C VAL A 12 -22.33 25.71 19.05
N ALA A 13 -23.54 25.88 19.58
CA ALA A 13 -24.55 24.82 19.57
C ALA A 13 -25.24 24.67 18.19
N SER A 14 -25.29 23.42 17.73
CA SER A 14 -26.14 22.99 16.62
C SER A 14 -27.62 22.97 17.00
N SER A 15 -28.49 23.43 16.09
CA SER A 15 -29.95 23.35 16.28
C SER A 15 -30.50 21.92 16.19
N ARG A 16 -29.67 20.95 15.77
CA ARG A 16 -30.04 19.53 15.68
C ARG A 16 -29.76 18.75 16.97
N TRP A 17 -28.89 19.24 17.85
CA TRP A 17 -28.41 18.48 19.01
C TRP A 17 -28.58 19.29 20.29
N SER A 18 -29.18 18.68 21.30
CA SER A 18 -29.36 19.35 22.60
C SER A 18 -28.05 19.31 23.40
N PRO A 19 -27.66 20.42 24.07
CA PRO A 19 -26.61 20.41 25.08
C PRO A 19 -26.86 19.30 26.10
N SER A 20 -25.79 18.58 26.46
CA SER A 20 -25.81 17.61 27.55
C SER A 20 -25.03 18.18 28.72
N ALA A 21 -25.56 18.04 29.94
CA ALA A 21 -24.89 18.53 31.13
C ALA A 21 -24.88 17.46 32.22
N VAL A 22 -23.76 17.34 32.93
CA VAL A 22 -23.56 16.40 34.03
C VAL A 22 -23.10 17.17 35.25
N ALA A 23 -23.94 17.24 36.28
CA ALA A 23 -23.54 17.74 37.59
C ALA A 23 -22.70 16.67 38.29
N ARG A 24 -21.44 16.96 38.61
CA ARG A 24 -20.60 16.05 39.41
C ARG A 24 -21.00 16.11 40.89
N ASP A 25 -21.35 17.31 41.36
CA ASP A 25 -21.92 17.61 42.66
C ASP A 25 -22.64 18.98 42.61
N ALA A 26 -23.04 19.53 43.77
CA ALA A 26 -23.78 20.79 43.86
C ALA A 26 -23.00 22.03 43.36
N ASN A 27 -21.67 21.93 43.25
CA ASN A 27 -20.76 23.03 42.97
C ASN A 27 -20.01 22.87 41.65
N HIS A 28 -20.21 21.76 40.92
CA HIS A 28 -19.52 21.47 39.66
C HIS A 28 -20.49 20.94 38.58
N LEU A 29 -20.44 21.54 37.40
CA LEU A 29 -21.26 21.17 36.24
C LEU A 29 -20.40 21.06 34.98
N ASP A 30 -20.36 19.90 34.35
CA ASP A 30 -19.81 19.75 33.00
C ASP A 30 -20.92 19.94 31.96
N VAL A 31 -20.62 20.67 30.88
CA VAL A 31 -21.52 20.83 29.74
C VAL A 31 -20.80 20.41 28.48
N SER A 32 -21.50 19.67 27.62
CA SER A 32 -21.04 19.27 26.30
C SER A 32 -22.07 19.64 25.25
N VAL A 33 -21.62 20.19 24.12
CA VAL A 33 -22.47 20.57 22.99
C VAL A 33 -21.85 20.07 21.69
N THR A 34 -22.70 19.72 20.73
CA THR A 34 -22.23 19.49 19.37
C THR A 34 -22.24 20.79 18.58
N GLY A 35 -21.07 21.11 18.04
CA GLY A 35 -20.76 22.16 17.10
C GLY A 35 -21.60 22.14 15.83
N ASN A 36 -21.79 23.31 15.21
CA ASN A 36 -22.27 23.39 13.82
C ASN A 36 -21.22 22.94 12.77
N ASP A 37 -20.01 22.64 13.23
CA ASP A 37 -18.89 22.05 12.49
C ASP A 37 -18.79 20.52 12.70
N GLY A 38 -19.68 19.92 13.51
CA GLY A 38 -19.68 18.48 13.78
C GLY A 38 -18.76 18.04 14.92
N HIS A 39 -18.05 18.97 15.59
CA HIS A 39 -17.22 18.67 16.76
C HIS A 39 -18.03 18.65 18.06
N VAL A 40 -17.49 18.03 19.11
CA VAL A 40 -17.98 18.15 20.49
C VAL A 40 -17.13 19.15 21.21
N TYR A 41 -17.80 20.12 21.78
CA TYR A 41 -17.21 21.09 22.66
C TYR A 41 -17.66 20.80 24.08
N THR A 42 -16.74 20.87 25.04
CA THR A 42 -17.04 20.77 26.46
C THR A 42 -16.55 21.99 27.22
N THR A 43 -17.24 22.33 28.29
CA THR A 43 -16.85 23.35 29.25
C THR A 43 -17.30 22.89 30.64
N TRP A 44 -16.79 23.52 31.68
CA TRP A 44 -17.20 23.21 33.06
C TRP A 44 -17.44 24.48 33.85
N TRP A 45 -18.42 24.43 34.76
CA TRP A 45 -18.68 25.47 35.73
C TRP A 45 -18.30 24.96 37.11
N ASP A 46 -17.65 25.83 37.89
CA ASP A 46 -17.27 25.59 39.27
C ASP A 46 -17.68 26.82 40.09
N SER A 47 -18.43 26.61 41.17
CA SER A 47 -18.92 27.69 42.04
C SER A 47 -17.82 28.56 42.68
N SER A 48 -16.58 28.07 42.75
CA SER A 48 -15.42 28.80 43.28
C SER A 48 -14.73 29.67 42.23
N LEU A 49 -15.06 29.49 40.94
CA LEU A 49 -14.53 30.29 39.86
C LEU A 49 -15.51 31.42 39.49
N PRO A 50 -14.98 32.59 39.08
CA PRO A 50 -15.82 33.73 38.70
C PRO A 50 -16.56 33.53 37.37
N ASP A 51 -16.17 32.53 36.58
CA ASP A 51 -16.75 32.18 35.28
C ASP A 51 -16.52 30.69 34.97
N TRP A 52 -17.08 30.19 33.87
CA TRP A 52 -16.83 28.85 33.34
C TRP A 52 -15.33 28.62 33.09
N GLY A 53 -14.84 27.43 33.45
CA GLY A 53 -13.47 27.03 33.27
C GLY A 53 -13.10 26.86 31.80
N SER A 54 -11.90 27.33 31.44
CA SER A 54 -11.47 27.49 30.05
C SER A 54 -10.05 26.99 29.81
N ILE A 55 -9.80 26.44 28.62
CA ILE A 55 -8.46 26.11 28.11
C ILE A 55 -8.15 26.88 26.80
N THR A 56 -9.10 27.70 26.30
CA THR A 56 -9.06 28.38 24.99
C THR A 56 -9.91 29.66 24.98
N LEU A 57 -9.60 30.62 24.10
CA LEU A 57 -10.40 31.84 23.92
C LEU A 57 -11.82 31.47 23.46
N GLY A 58 -12.84 31.75 24.28
CA GLY A 58 -14.26 31.50 23.96
C GLY A 58 -15.01 30.55 24.90
N GLY A 59 -14.34 29.99 25.93
CA GLY A 59 -15.01 29.25 27.01
C GLY A 59 -15.38 27.79 26.72
N TRP A 60 -14.94 27.24 25.58
CA TRP A 60 -15.22 25.86 25.15
C TRP A 60 -13.95 25.13 24.71
N LYS A 61 -13.77 23.88 25.15
CA LYS A 61 -12.72 22.95 24.73
C LYS A 61 -13.27 21.97 23.70
N ASP A 62 -12.68 21.94 22.51
CA ASP A 62 -12.92 20.87 21.53
C ASP A 62 -12.37 19.54 22.06
N ILE A 63 -13.19 18.50 22.03
CA ILE A 63 -12.84 17.13 22.43
C ILE A 63 -13.02 16.09 21.32
N GLY A 64 -13.33 16.52 20.08
CA GLY A 64 -13.30 15.68 18.89
C GLY A 64 -14.57 15.71 18.03
N GLU A 65 -14.46 15.20 16.80
CA GLU A 65 -15.55 15.10 15.81
C GLU A 65 -16.58 14.01 16.17
N ILE A 66 -17.88 14.31 16.07
CA ILE A 66 -18.97 13.29 16.05
C ILE A 66 -19.31 12.89 14.60
N PHE A 67 -19.33 13.85 13.68
CA PHE A 67 -19.65 13.61 12.27
C PHE A 67 -19.09 14.71 11.39
N VAL A 68 -18.72 14.36 10.16
CA VAL A 68 -18.21 15.32 9.18
C VAL A 68 -19.38 16.11 8.59
N VAL A 69 -19.31 17.45 8.65
CA VAL A 69 -20.26 18.34 7.96
C VAL A 69 -19.73 18.61 6.56
N PHE A 70 -20.44 18.14 5.54
CA PHE A 70 -19.99 18.26 4.15
C PHE A 70 -21.12 18.69 3.22
N ILE A 71 -20.70 19.17 2.06
CA ILE A 71 -21.50 19.45 0.88
C ILE A 71 -20.79 18.84 -0.32
N ALA A 72 -21.55 18.26 -1.23
CA ALA A 72 -21.01 17.60 -2.41
C ALA A 72 -21.92 17.83 -3.61
N TRP A 73 -21.31 17.99 -4.77
CA TRP A 73 -22.01 18.21 -6.02
C TRP A 73 -21.34 17.43 -7.15
N HIS A 74 -22.11 17.21 -8.22
CA HIS A 74 -21.62 16.76 -9.51
C HIS A 74 -22.44 17.43 -10.62
N ASN A 75 -21.94 17.39 -11.85
CA ASN A 75 -22.57 18.01 -13.03
C ASN A 75 -22.80 19.53 -12.90
N LEU A 76 -21.93 20.23 -12.17
CA LEU A 76 -21.98 21.69 -12.13
C LEU A 76 -21.22 22.28 -13.31
N ASP A 77 -21.77 23.27 -13.99
CA ASP A 77 -20.94 24.15 -14.82
C ASP A 77 -20.05 25.05 -13.95
N PHE A 78 -19.09 25.74 -14.56
CA PHE A 78 -18.16 26.61 -13.84
C PHE A 78 -18.83 27.78 -13.12
N ALA A 79 -19.94 28.32 -13.66
CA ALA A 79 -20.64 29.44 -13.03
C ALA A 79 -21.42 28.97 -11.78
N GLN A 80 -22.07 27.82 -11.87
CA GLN A 80 -22.75 27.16 -10.76
C GLN A 80 -21.75 26.78 -9.65
N TRP A 81 -20.61 26.19 -10.03
CA TRP A 81 -19.53 25.91 -9.09
C TRP A 81 -19.02 27.19 -8.42
N GLN A 82 -18.75 28.25 -9.18
CA GLN A 82 -18.25 29.51 -8.60
C GLN A 82 -19.24 30.11 -7.61
N ALA A 83 -20.53 30.12 -7.94
CA ALA A 83 -21.58 30.60 -7.04
C ALA A 83 -21.65 29.78 -5.74
N ASN A 84 -21.57 28.44 -5.82
CA ASN A 84 -21.53 27.58 -4.65
C ASN A 84 -20.25 27.81 -3.82
N PHE A 85 -19.08 27.89 -4.47
CA PHE A 85 -17.82 28.14 -3.79
C PHE A 85 -17.85 29.47 -3.02
N ASP A 86 -18.32 30.55 -3.65
CA ASP A 86 -18.42 31.88 -3.03
C ASP A 86 -19.43 31.91 -1.87
N GLU A 87 -20.46 31.06 -1.91
CA GLU A 87 -21.40 30.89 -0.80
C GLU A 87 -20.77 30.17 0.40
N TYR A 88 -20.15 29.02 0.18
CA TYR A 88 -19.76 28.11 1.28
C TYR A 88 -18.33 28.31 1.79
N PHE A 89 -17.38 28.72 0.94
CA PHE A 89 -15.99 28.91 1.36
C PHE A 89 -15.82 29.91 2.53
N PRO A 90 -16.53 31.06 2.56
CA PRO A 90 -16.49 31.99 3.70
C PRO A 90 -17.11 31.43 4.98
N GLN A 91 -17.92 30.36 4.89
CA GLN A 91 -18.58 29.73 6.04
C GLN A 91 -17.70 28.68 6.76
N GLY A 92 -16.44 28.54 6.32
CA GLY A 92 -15.46 27.59 6.86
C GLY A 92 -15.38 26.28 6.09
N TYR A 93 -16.03 26.16 4.92
CA TYR A 93 -15.89 24.99 4.07
C TYR A 93 -14.57 25.01 3.29
N ARG A 94 -13.95 23.85 3.15
CA ARG A 94 -12.70 23.61 2.41
C ARG A 94 -12.87 22.48 1.43
N VAL A 95 -12.29 22.66 0.24
CA VAL A 95 -12.36 21.69 -0.85
C VAL A 95 -11.44 20.54 -0.52
N ILE A 96 -11.99 19.32 -0.45
CA ILE A 96 -11.23 18.08 -0.19
C ILE A 96 -11.21 17.14 -1.41
N SER A 97 -12.13 17.36 -2.37
CA SER A 97 -12.18 16.69 -3.65
C SER A 97 -12.62 17.69 -4.72
N LEU A 98 -11.91 17.75 -5.83
CA LEU A 98 -12.24 18.60 -6.98
C LEU A 98 -11.86 17.88 -8.26
N SER A 99 -12.87 17.60 -9.09
CA SER A 99 -12.74 16.94 -10.38
C SER A 99 -13.37 17.81 -11.46
N ILE A 100 -12.64 18.02 -12.56
CA ILE A 100 -13.19 18.58 -13.78
C ILE A 100 -13.23 17.50 -14.86
N TYR A 101 -14.31 17.48 -15.63
CA TYR A 101 -14.55 16.51 -16.70
C TYR A 101 -15.43 17.15 -17.78
N GLY A 102 -15.81 16.39 -18.81
CA GLY A 102 -16.51 16.94 -19.97
C GLY A 102 -15.55 17.41 -21.06
N SER A 103 -16.03 18.26 -21.96
CA SER A 103 -15.18 18.86 -23.00
C SER A 103 -14.64 20.20 -22.53
N THR A 104 -13.57 20.70 -23.16
CA THR A 104 -13.07 22.05 -22.86
C THR A 104 -14.07 23.17 -23.20
N SER A 105 -15.01 22.90 -24.11
CA SER A 105 -16.10 23.82 -24.45
C SER A 105 -17.27 23.79 -23.49
N SER A 106 -17.47 22.67 -22.77
CA SER A 106 -18.57 22.46 -21.83
C SER A 106 -18.07 21.66 -20.62
N PRO A 107 -17.13 22.22 -19.83
CA PRO A 107 -16.56 21.50 -18.69
C PRO A 107 -17.56 21.44 -17.55
N LEU A 108 -17.51 20.35 -16.81
CA LEU A 108 -18.32 20.08 -15.62
C LEU A 108 -17.43 19.85 -14.42
N ILE A 109 -17.98 20.11 -13.23
CA ILE A 109 -17.32 19.95 -11.94
C ILE A 109 -18.08 18.95 -11.07
N ALA A 110 -17.32 18.06 -10.44
CA ALA A 110 -17.71 17.31 -9.26
C ALA A 110 -16.77 17.65 -8.12
N ALA A 111 -17.34 17.95 -6.95
CA ALA A 111 -16.55 18.44 -5.83
C ALA A 111 -17.17 18.08 -4.49
N VAL A 112 -16.33 17.99 -3.47
CA VAL A 112 -16.71 17.85 -2.07
C VAL A 112 -16.03 18.92 -1.26
N MET A 113 -16.81 19.62 -0.44
CA MET A 113 -16.29 20.51 0.58
C MET A 113 -16.70 20.05 1.97
N VAL A 114 -15.78 20.12 2.91
CA VAL A 114 -16.01 19.81 4.33
C VAL A 114 -15.90 21.09 5.14
N ARG A 115 -16.77 21.27 6.11
CA ARG A 115 -16.69 22.38 7.06
C ARG A 115 -15.68 22.02 8.15
N GLU A 116 -14.62 22.80 8.25
CA GLU A 116 -13.56 22.59 9.23
C GLU A 116 -13.75 23.54 10.42
N ALA A 117 -13.52 23.06 11.65
CA ALA A 117 -13.48 23.91 12.84
C ALA A 117 -12.33 24.94 12.75
N TYR A 118 -11.20 24.51 12.16
CA TYR A 118 -10.02 25.33 11.92
C TYR A 118 -9.64 25.27 10.44
N PRO A 119 -10.29 26.08 9.58
CA PRO A 119 -10.15 25.96 8.14
C PRO A 119 -8.74 26.22 7.62
N VAL A 120 -8.13 25.22 6.98
CA VAL A 120 -6.82 25.37 6.35
C VAL A 120 -6.90 26.40 5.21
N PRO A 121 -6.00 27.39 5.10
CA PRO A 121 -6.01 28.33 3.98
C PRO A 121 -5.91 27.60 2.63
N GLN A 122 -6.72 28.01 1.65
CA GLN A 122 -6.76 27.39 0.32
C GLN A 122 -6.83 28.44 -0.79
N TYR A 123 -6.09 28.22 -1.86
CA TYR A 123 -6.39 28.80 -3.17
C TYR A 123 -7.05 27.74 -4.04
N VAL A 124 -8.16 28.09 -4.68
CA VAL A 124 -8.88 27.20 -5.60
C VAL A 124 -9.03 27.91 -6.94
N ARG A 125 -8.66 27.23 -8.02
CA ARG A 125 -8.78 27.74 -9.40
C ARG A 125 -9.32 26.63 -10.31
N HIS A 126 -10.05 27.02 -11.34
CA HIS A 126 -10.60 26.13 -12.38
C HIS A 126 -10.54 26.85 -13.73
N GLY A 127 -10.71 26.09 -14.81
CA GLY A 127 -10.71 26.63 -16.18
C GLY A 127 -9.38 27.19 -16.65
N LEU A 128 -8.26 26.71 -16.10
CA LEU A 128 -6.92 27.15 -16.50
C LEU A 128 -6.43 26.32 -17.68
N ASP A 129 -5.84 26.93 -18.70
CA ASP A 129 -5.01 26.19 -19.66
C ASP A 129 -3.67 25.79 -19.02
N ALA A 130 -2.81 25.09 -19.77
CA ALA A 130 -1.50 24.66 -19.27
C ALA A 130 -0.62 25.82 -18.77
N ALA A 131 -0.59 26.94 -19.50
CA ALA A 131 0.21 28.11 -19.13
C ALA A 131 -0.36 28.83 -17.90
N GLY A 132 -1.69 28.94 -17.82
CA GLY A 132 -2.41 29.51 -16.69
C GLY A 132 -2.26 28.67 -15.43
N TYR A 133 -2.27 27.34 -15.53
CA TYR A 133 -1.99 26.46 -14.40
C TYR A 133 -0.55 26.63 -13.92
N GLN A 134 0.43 26.67 -14.83
CA GLN A 134 1.82 26.91 -14.47
C GLN A 134 2.01 28.28 -13.77
N ALA A 135 1.38 29.34 -14.29
CA ALA A 135 1.44 30.66 -13.67
C ALA A 135 0.81 30.69 -12.26
N ALA A 136 -0.33 30.00 -12.08
CA ALA A 136 -0.96 29.85 -10.76
C ALA A 136 -0.07 29.04 -9.80
N PHE A 137 0.55 27.96 -10.28
CA PHE A 137 1.53 27.19 -9.51
C PHE A 137 2.67 28.08 -9.03
N ASP A 138 3.33 28.82 -9.93
CA ASP A 138 4.47 29.66 -9.59
C ASP A 138 4.08 30.76 -8.59
N GLN A 139 2.91 31.39 -8.80
CA GLN A 139 2.37 32.42 -7.93
C GLN A 139 2.14 31.90 -6.50
N PHE A 140 1.51 30.75 -6.35
CA PHE A 140 1.14 30.21 -5.02
C PHE A 140 2.33 29.52 -4.35
N ALA A 141 3.20 28.85 -5.10
CA ALA A 141 4.43 28.27 -4.57
C ALA A 141 5.33 29.35 -3.94
N ALA A 142 5.44 30.52 -4.57
CA ALA A 142 6.15 31.68 -4.02
C ALA A 142 5.57 32.19 -2.68
N GLN A 143 4.32 31.84 -2.38
CA GLN A 143 3.63 32.18 -1.13
C GLN A 143 3.66 31.03 -0.10
N GLY A 144 4.33 29.91 -0.41
CA GLY A 144 4.38 28.72 0.46
C GLY A 144 3.18 27.78 0.30
N PHE A 145 2.40 27.93 -0.78
CA PHE A 145 1.24 27.11 -1.06
C PHE A 145 1.53 26.12 -2.20
N GLY A 146 1.47 24.83 -1.89
CA GLY A 146 1.68 23.75 -2.85
C GLY A 146 0.35 23.14 -3.31
N PRO A 147 0.26 22.62 -4.54
CA PRO A 147 -0.93 21.88 -4.97
C PRO A 147 -1.16 20.67 -4.07
N THR A 148 -2.41 20.46 -3.65
CA THR A 148 -2.88 19.23 -3.01
C THR A 148 -3.86 18.47 -3.88
N ILE A 149 -4.53 19.17 -4.80
CA ILE A 149 -5.40 18.58 -5.83
C ILE A 149 -5.01 19.19 -7.18
N ILE A 150 -4.87 18.35 -8.18
CA ILE A 150 -4.83 18.72 -9.60
C ILE A 150 -5.85 17.85 -10.32
N SER A 151 -6.69 18.47 -11.14
CA SER A 151 -7.64 17.77 -12.02
C SER A 151 -7.61 18.37 -13.41
N ALA A 152 -7.82 17.54 -14.43
CA ALA A 152 -7.64 17.89 -15.81
C ALA A 152 -8.74 17.29 -16.71
N THR A 153 -9.10 18.00 -17.76
CA THR A 153 -9.98 17.49 -18.82
C THR A 153 -9.58 18.06 -20.18
N GLY A 154 -10.18 17.58 -21.26
CA GLY A 154 -9.80 17.95 -22.63
C GLY A 154 -8.79 17.02 -23.27
N SER A 155 -8.31 17.41 -24.45
CA SER A 155 -7.30 16.65 -25.21
C SER A 155 -5.88 16.90 -24.67
N ALA A 156 -4.91 16.11 -25.13
CA ALA A 156 -3.50 16.32 -24.78
C ALA A 156 -3.00 17.73 -25.16
N ASP A 157 -3.43 18.24 -26.32
CA ASP A 157 -2.99 19.52 -26.89
C ASP A 157 -3.76 20.73 -26.33
N SER A 158 -4.98 20.52 -25.85
CA SER A 158 -5.83 21.59 -25.33
C SER A 158 -6.49 21.16 -24.01
N PRO A 159 -5.68 21.01 -22.94
CA PRO A 159 -6.19 20.67 -21.64
C PRO A 159 -6.77 21.89 -20.92
N LEU A 160 -7.77 21.63 -20.07
CA LEU A 160 -8.15 22.53 -18.99
C LEU A 160 -7.80 21.88 -17.65
N PHE A 161 -7.43 22.71 -16.69
CA PHE A 161 -7.03 22.32 -15.35
C PHE A 161 -7.84 23.04 -14.28
N ALA A 162 -8.01 22.33 -13.16
CA ALA A 162 -8.39 22.89 -11.88
C ALA A 162 -7.41 22.44 -10.80
N GLY A 163 -7.30 23.22 -9.73
CA GLY A 163 -6.40 22.90 -8.64
C GLY A 163 -6.83 23.50 -7.32
N VAL A 164 -6.35 22.85 -6.26
CA VAL A 164 -6.41 23.33 -4.88
C VAL A 164 -4.99 23.42 -4.36
N TRP A 165 -4.61 24.57 -3.81
CA TRP A 165 -3.32 24.79 -3.18
C TRP A 165 -3.51 25.06 -1.69
N GLN A 166 -2.68 24.43 -0.86
CA GLN A 166 -2.65 24.57 0.60
C GLN A 166 -1.23 24.87 1.09
N PRO A 167 -1.04 25.39 2.31
CA PRO A 167 0.29 25.55 2.90
C PRO A 167 1.04 24.21 2.91
N MET A 168 2.18 24.15 2.21
CA MET A 168 2.98 22.94 2.07
C MET A 168 4.47 23.26 2.17
N SER A 169 5.21 22.44 2.91
CA SER A 169 6.66 22.54 3.00
C SER A 169 7.30 21.15 3.06
N PRO A 170 8.15 20.79 2.07
CA PRO A 170 8.39 21.49 0.81
C PRO A 170 7.14 21.59 -0.09
N ILE A 171 7.20 22.47 -1.09
CA ILE A 171 6.21 22.51 -2.17
C ILE A 171 6.27 21.17 -2.93
N PRO A 172 5.13 20.46 -3.13
CA PRO A 172 5.11 19.17 -3.81
C PRO A 172 5.60 19.26 -5.25
N LEU A 173 6.17 18.15 -5.73
CA LEU A 173 6.49 17.99 -7.14
C LEU A 173 5.19 17.82 -7.92
N THR A 174 4.90 18.75 -8.83
CA THR A 174 3.72 18.68 -9.71
C THR A 174 4.15 18.54 -11.16
N ARG A 175 3.49 17.62 -11.87
CA ARG A 175 3.69 17.38 -13.30
C ARG A 175 2.33 17.18 -13.96
N PHE A 176 2.17 17.70 -15.17
CA PHE A 176 1.03 17.46 -16.04
C PHE A 176 1.52 17.29 -17.49
N GLY A 177 0.69 16.72 -18.36
CA GLY A 177 1.10 16.38 -19.73
C GLY A 177 2.03 15.16 -19.81
N VAL A 178 2.17 14.39 -18.71
CA VAL A 178 3.05 13.23 -18.69
C VAL A 178 2.38 12.04 -19.37
N THR A 179 3.18 11.23 -20.06
CA THR A 179 2.77 9.93 -20.61
C THR A 179 2.72 8.86 -19.52
N ALA A 180 2.13 7.70 -19.81
CA ALA A 180 2.14 6.55 -18.91
C ALA A 180 3.58 6.10 -18.55
N ALA A 181 4.49 6.08 -19.52
CA ALA A 181 5.89 5.70 -19.31
C ALA A 181 6.63 6.68 -18.37
N GLU A 182 6.40 7.98 -18.57
CA GLU A 182 6.97 9.01 -17.69
C GLU A 182 6.36 8.96 -16.28
N LEU A 183 5.06 8.67 -16.16
CA LEU A 183 4.40 8.49 -14.86
C LEU A 183 4.99 7.28 -14.11
N ALA A 184 5.19 6.15 -14.79
CA ALA A 184 5.83 4.98 -14.20
C ALA A 184 7.27 5.30 -13.75
N GLN A 185 8.03 6.06 -14.54
CA GLN A 185 9.37 6.50 -14.16
C GLN A 185 9.35 7.45 -12.96
N LEU A 186 8.40 8.40 -12.90
CA LEU A 186 8.20 9.28 -11.75
C LEU A 186 7.88 8.48 -10.49
N TYR A 187 7.01 7.48 -10.59
CA TYR A 187 6.66 6.60 -9.47
C TYR A 187 7.82 5.72 -9.00
N ASN A 188 8.66 5.25 -9.91
CA ASN A 188 9.87 4.53 -9.55
C ASN A 188 10.87 5.45 -8.83
N SER A 189 11.11 6.64 -9.40
CA SER A 189 12.04 7.65 -8.84
C SER A 189 11.54 8.25 -7.52
N ALA A 190 10.24 8.14 -7.23
CA ALA A 190 9.65 8.52 -5.94
C ALA A 190 10.02 7.56 -4.80
N LYS A 191 10.48 6.34 -5.12
CA LYS A 191 10.81 5.29 -4.16
C LYS A 191 12.30 4.92 -4.19
N PHE A 192 12.92 4.90 -5.37
CA PHE A 192 14.25 4.34 -5.58
C PHE A 192 15.24 5.32 -6.23
N ASP A 193 16.52 5.14 -5.93
CA ASP A 193 17.61 5.78 -6.67
C ASP A 193 17.87 5.07 -8.01
N ALA A 194 18.81 5.60 -8.79
CA ALA A 194 19.18 5.05 -10.10
C ALA A 194 19.79 3.62 -10.04
N ASN A 195 20.23 3.17 -8.86
CA ASN A 195 20.76 1.82 -8.64
C ASN A 195 19.68 0.86 -8.11
N GLY A 196 18.43 1.32 -7.95
CA GLY A 196 17.34 0.53 -7.37
C GLY A 196 17.35 0.47 -5.84
N ASN A 197 18.19 1.26 -5.16
CA ASN A 197 18.15 1.32 -3.70
C ASN A 197 17.00 2.21 -3.24
N LEU A 198 16.37 1.83 -2.14
CA LEU A 198 15.32 2.63 -1.54
C LEU A 198 15.86 3.98 -1.06
N LEU A 199 15.13 5.06 -1.37
CA LEU A 199 15.45 6.40 -0.92
C LEU A 199 15.19 6.57 0.58
N ALA A 200 16.06 7.33 1.26
CA ALA A 200 15.86 7.70 2.66
C ALA A 200 14.65 8.63 2.89
N SER A 201 14.23 9.35 1.85
CA SER A 201 13.02 10.18 1.85
C SER A 201 12.24 9.90 0.57
N THR A 202 11.15 9.16 0.69
CA THR A 202 10.28 8.83 -0.45
C THR A 202 9.21 9.90 -0.65
N THR A 203 8.55 9.89 -1.79
CA THR A 203 7.34 10.67 -2.05
C THR A 203 6.14 9.76 -2.34
N VAL A 204 4.93 10.28 -2.16
CA VAL A 204 3.67 9.58 -2.38
C VAL A 204 2.73 10.45 -3.24
N PRO A 205 1.96 9.86 -4.19
CA PRO A 205 0.96 10.60 -4.96
C PRO A 205 -0.13 11.14 -4.05
N LEU A 206 -0.28 12.46 -4.01
CA LEU A 206 -1.33 13.17 -3.28
C LEU A 206 -2.56 13.44 -4.16
N SER A 207 -2.34 13.61 -5.47
CA SER A 207 -3.39 13.77 -6.48
C SER A 207 -2.93 13.13 -7.79
N LEU A 208 -3.89 12.58 -8.53
CA LEU A 208 -3.69 11.96 -9.85
C LEU A 208 -4.97 12.18 -10.66
N ASP A 209 -4.81 12.59 -11.91
CA ASP A 209 -5.89 12.61 -12.89
C ASP A 209 -5.39 12.15 -14.25
N VAL A 210 -6.25 11.47 -15.02
CA VAL A 210 -6.01 11.08 -16.40
C VAL A 210 -6.94 11.87 -17.32
N TYR A 211 -6.40 12.39 -18.42
CA TYR A 211 -7.12 13.16 -19.42
C TYR A 211 -6.57 12.85 -20.82
N GLY A 212 -7.10 13.49 -21.86
CA GLY A 212 -6.73 13.20 -23.24
C GLY A 212 -7.64 12.17 -23.89
N ASP A 213 -7.45 12.00 -25.20
CA ASP A 213 -8.18 11.02 -26.00
C ASP A 213 -7.58 9.62 -25.83
N PRO A 214 -8.32 8.53 -26.07
CA PRO A 214 -7.84 7.16 -25.86
C PRO A 214 -6.49 6.82 -26.53
N GLY A 215 -6.15 7.49 -27.64
CA GLY A 215 -4.89 7.30 -28.36
C GLY A 215 -3.72 8.18 -27.89
N ASP A 216 -3.97 9.19 -27.05
CA ASP A 216 -2.97 10.13 -26.55
C ASP A 216 -3.35 10.62 -25.16
N ARG A 217 -3.41 9.68 -24.21
CA ARG A 217 -3.73 9.98 -22.83
C ARG A 217 -2.54 10.61 -22.10
N ARG A 218 -2.87 11.54 -21.21
CA ARG A 218 -1.95 12.31 -20.40
C ARG A 218 -2.38 12.27 -18.95
N TYR A 219 -1.41 12.45 -18.07
CA TYR A 219 -1.67 12.46 -16.64
C TYR A 219 -1.24 13.77 -16.01
N ALA A 220 -1.93 14.10 -14.93
CA ALA A 220 -1.61 15.19 -14.03
C ALA A 220 -1.41 14.59 -12.63
N VAL A 221 -0.26 14.83 -12.01
CA VAL A 221 0.13 14.19 -10.74
C VAL A 221 0.81 15.18 -9.80
N VAL A 222 0.50 15.03 -8.52
CA VAL A 222 1.16 15.73 -7.41
C VAL A 222 1.82 14.69 -6.52
N LEU A 223 3.14 14.79 -6.33
CA LEU A 223 3.94 13.94 -5.45
C LEU A 223 4.40 14.76 -4.24
N ALA A 224 3.98 14.33 -3.05
CA ALA A 224 4.30 14.97 -1.78
C ALA A 224 5.30 14.12 -0.96
N PRO A 225 6.07 14.72 -0.05
CA PRO A 225 6.91 13.97 0.89
C PRO A 225 6.12 12.88 1.62
N ASN A 226 6.74 11.71 1.79
CA ASN A 226 6.17 10.55 2.49
C ASN A 226 6.95 10.26 3.79
N PRO A 227 6.89 11.15 4.80
CA PRO A 227 7.68 11.00 6.03
C PRO A 227 7.26 9.79 6.87
N ALA A 228 6.03 9.29 6.67
CA ALA A 228 5.53 8.10 7.35
C ALA A 228 5.93 6.79 6.66
N MET A 229 6.65 6.85 5.52
CA MET A 229 7.03 5.69 4.72
C MET A 229 5.83 4.79 4.41
N LEU A 230 4.69 5.41 4.08
CA LEU A 230 3.50 4.69 3.67
C LEU A 230 3.79 3.93 2.38
N ALA A 231 3.50 2.63 2.38
CA ALA A 231 3.54 1.84 1.17
C ALA A 231 2.41 2.29 0.23
N TRP A 232 2.69 2.30 -1.07
CA TRP A 232 1.71 2.68 -2.08
C TRP A 232 2.03 2.05 -3.43
N ASN A 233 0.97 1.73 -4.19
CA ASN A 233 1.06 1.15 -5.52
C ASN A 233 0.26 1.97 -6.54
N GLY A 234 0.90 2.34 -7.64
CA GLY A 234 0.30 3.13 -8.74
C GLY A 234 0.52 2.51 -10.13
N ASP A 235 0.88 1.23 -10.19
CA ASP A 235 1.49 0.62 -11.39
C ASP A 235 0.49 0.23 -12.48
N GLY A 236 -0.80 0.12 -12.15
CA GLY A 236 -1.87 -0.10 -13.13
C GLY A 236 -2.43 1.22 -13.65
N THR A 237 -1.61 1.98 -14.37
CA THR A 237 -2.05 3.17 -15.07
C THR A 237 -2.91 2.75 -16.27
N GLU A 238 -4.15 3.26 -16.37
CA GLU A 238 -5.08 3.02 -17.49
C GLU A 238 -5.61 1.59 -17.65
N GLU A 239 -5.93 0.95 -16.53
CA GLU A 239 -6.55 -0.36 -16.51
C GLU A 239 -7.96 -0.33 -17.08
N SER A 240 -8.36 -1.34 -17.86
CA SER A 240 -9.79 -1.52 -18.18
C SER A 240 -10.59 -1.68 -16.89
N SER A 241 -11.90 -1.40 -16.92
CA SER A 241 -12.78 -1.59 -15.75
C SER A 241 -12.64 -2.97 -15.10
N SER A 242 -12.51 -4.04 -15.89
CA SER A 242 -12.33 -5.40 -15.38
C SER A 242 -10.96 -5.64 -14.75
N ASP A 243 -9.90 -5.09 -15.34
CA ASP A 243 -8.54 -5.23 -14.81
C ASP A 243 -8.40 -4.43 -13.51
N TYR A 244 -8.92 -3.20 -13.49
CA TYR A 244 -8.99 -2.37 -12.29
C TYR A 244 -9.76 -3.08 -11.17
N GLN A 245 -10.93 -3.68 -11.46
CA GLN A 245 -11.69 -4.41 -10.45
C GLN A 245 -10.92 -5.62 -9.90
N THR A 246 -10.15 -6.30 -10.75
CA THR A 246 -9.30 -7.43 -10.35
C THR A 246 -8.18 -6.97 -9.42
N ARG A 247 -7.46 -5.91 -9.79
CA ARG A 247 -6.40 -5.31 -8.95
C ARG A 247 -6.97 -4.73 -7.65
N PHE A 248 -8.12 -4.08 -7.70
CA PHE A 248 -8.83 -3.57 -6.52
C PHE A 248 -9.09 -4.70 -5.52
N ASN A 249 -9.62 -5.83 -5.98
CA ASN A 249 -9.89 -6.98 -5.12
C ASN A 249 -8.60 -7.54 -4.50
N ALA A 250 -7.52 -7.66 -5.28
CA ALA A 250 -6.22 -8.14 -4.80
C ALA A 250 -5.62 -7.20 -3.73
N GLN A 251 -5.64 -5.89 -3.99
CA GLN A 251 -5.14 -4.88 -3.05
C GLN A 251 -5.96 -4.85 -1.76
N VAL A 252 -7.30 -4.88 -1.85
CA VAL A 252 -8.19 -4.85 -0.67
C VAL A 252 -8.08 -6.13 0.15
N ALA A 253 -7.89 -7.29 -0.50
CA ALA A 253 -7.62 -8.55 0.20
C ALA A 253 -6.35 -8.47 1.06
N ASP A 254 -5.35 -7.70 0.62
CA ASP A 254 -4.12 -7.39 1.36
C ASP A 254 -4.22 -6.12 2.24
N ARG A 255 -5.46 -5.73 2.60
CA ARG A 255 -5.77 -4.60 3.51
C ARG A 255 -5.40 -3.22 2.99
N ASN A 256 -5.05 -3.10 1.72
CA ASN A 256 -4.76 -1.82 1.10
C ASN A 256 -6.07 -1.15 0.65
N ARG A 257 -6.12 0.18 0.69
CA ARG A 257 -7.28 0.93 0.21
C ARG A 257 -6.94 1.69 -1.06
N VAL A 258 -7.94 1.87 -1.92
CA VAL A 258 -7.83 2.85 -3.00
C VAL A 258 -7.75 4.25 -2.37
N PHE A 259 -6.74 5.01 -2.79
CA PHE A 259 -6.54 6.39 -2.36
C PHE A 259 -6.90 7.38 -3.46
N LEU A 260 -6.55 7.06 -4.71
CA LEU A 260 -6.93 7.84 -5.90
C LEU A 260 -7.49 6.90 -6.95
N VAL A 261 -8.59 7.30 -7.58
CA VAL A 261 -9.14 6.65 -8.76
C VAL A 261 -9.64 7.72 -9.74
N SER A 262 -9.11 7.71 -10.96
CA SER A 262 -9.52 8.61 -12.03
C SER A 262 -10.02 7.83 -13.25
N PRO A 263 -11.32 7.91 -13.58
CA PRO A 263 -11.89 7.25 -14.74
C PRO A 263 -11.61 8.03 -16.03
N THR A 264 -11.53 7.32 -17.15
CA THR A 264 -11.59 7.87 -18.50
C THR A 264 -12.99 7.70 -19.09
N GLY A 265 -13.31 8.44 -20.17
CA GLY A 265 -14.62 8.33 -20.83
C GLY A 265 -14.89 7.01 -21.55
N ASP A 266 -13.86 6.21 -21.77
CA ASP A 266 -13.91 4.90 -22.44
C ASP A 266 -13.75 3.71 -21.48
N GLY A 267 -13.94 3.93 -20.17
CA GLY A 267 -14.03 2.86 -19.18
C GLY A 267 -12.69 2.31 -18.70
N HIS A 268 -11.64 3.13 -18.75
CA HIS A 268 -10.35 2.84 -18.13
C HIS A 268 -10.13 3.67 -16.87
N TYR A 269 -9.17 3.26 -16.05
CA TYR A 269 -8.90 3.87 -14.74
C TYR A 269 -7.41 4.04 -14.51
N ALA A 270 -7.02 5.22 -14.02
CA ALA A 270 -5.75 5.43 -13.35
C ALA A 270 -5.97 5.40 -11.84
N SER A 271 -5.21 4.57 -11.11
CA SER A 271 -5.45 4.40 -9.67
C SER A 271 -4.18 4.29 -8.83
N VAL A 272 -4.28 4.77 -7.59
CA VAL A 272 -3.25 4.65 -6.55
C VAL A 272 -3.85 4.02 -5.31
N PHE A 273 -3.22 2.96 -4.81
CA PHE A 273 -3.55 2.29 -3.56
C PHE A 273 -2.53 2.66 -2.47
N ARG A 274 -2.96 2.64 -1.21
CA ARG A 274 -2.11 2.91 -0.04
C ARG A 274 -2.34 1.89 1.07
N ASP A 275 -1.28 1.67 1.84
CA ASP A 275 -1.26 0.85 3.05
C ASP A 275 -1.48 1.71 4.32
N ASP A 276 -2.60 2.41 4.36
CA ASP A 276 -3.09 3.15 5.53
C ASP A 276 -4.57 2.83 5.76
N GLN A 277 -5.04 3.05 6.99
CA GLN A 277 -6.41 2.72 7.40
C GLN A 277 -7.17 4.00 7.72
N ILE A 278 -8.42 4.11 7.28
CA ILE A 278 -9.27 5.30 7.45
C ILE A 278 -10.70 4.89 7.87
N GLY A 279 -10.79 4.25 9.03
CA GLY A 279 -12.05 3.70 9.53
C GLY A 279 -12.77 2.82 8.51
N GLU A 280 -14.10 2.81 8.56
CA GLU A 280 -14.93 2.17 7.54
C GLU A 280 -14.93 3.00 6.26
N TRP A 281 -14.67 2.35 5.13
CA TRP A 281 -14.69 3.00 3.82
C TRP A 281 -15.33 2.10 2.76
N GLN A 282 -15.83 2.72 1.69
CA GLN A 282 -16.40 2.04 0.53
C GLN A 282 -15.98 2.78 -0.75
N ALA A 283 -15.68 2.03 -1.81
CA ALA A 283 -15.43 2.61 -3.13
C ALA A 283 -16.46 2.12 -4.16
N ARG A 284 -16.74 2.94 -5.16
CA ARG A 284 -17.55 2.62 -6.34
C ARG A 284 -16.90 3.22 -7.57
N HIS A 285 -17.04 2.58 -8.72
CA HIS A 285 -16.52 3.02 -10.02
C HIS A 285 -17.46 2.58 -11.14
N GLY A 286 -17.24 3.07 -12.36
CA GLY A 286 -18.07 2.74 -13.52
C GLY A 286 -19.51 3.22 -13.44
N MET A 287 -19.78 4.25 -12.61
CA MET A 287 -21.13 4.75 -12.40
C MET A 287 -21.46 5.85 -13.42
N ASP A 288 -22.66 5.84 -13.97
CA ASP A 288 -23.23 7.06 -14.58
C ASP A 288 -23.65 8.07 -13.49
N ALA A 289 -24.11 9.25 -13.90
CA ALA A 289 -24.54 10.31 -12.98
C ALA A 289 -25.70 9.89 -12.05
N GLN A 290 -26.65 9.10 -12.55
CA GLN A 290 -27.80 8.65 -11.76
C GLN A 290 -27.38 7.58 -10.74
N GLN A 291 -26.54 6.65 -11.16
CA GLN A 291 -25.96 5.60 -10.31
C GLN A 291 -25.08 6.22 -9.22
N TYR A 292 -24.26 7.23 -9.55
CA TYR A 292 -23.50 7.98 -8.56
C TYR A 292 -24.43 8.66 -7.54
N GLN A 293 -25.48 9.35 -8.00
CA GLN A 293 -26.43 10.00 -7.08
C GLN A 293 -27.15 8.99 -6.18
N GLN A 294 -27.48 7.79 -6.69
CA GLN A 294 -28.05 6.70 -5.89
C GLN A 294 -27.06 6.17 -4.85
N ALA A 295 -25.81 5.93 -5.24
CA ALA A 295 -24.76 5.48 -4.33
C ALA A 295 -24.50 6.53 -3.24
N PHE A 296 -24.42 7.81 -3.61
CA PHE A 296 -24.31 8.94 -2.69
C PHE A 296 -25.46 8.95 -1.69
N ASN A 297 -26.71 8.94 -2.14
CA ASN A 297 -27.88 8.98 -1.25
C ASN A 297 -27.91 7.78 -0.29
N ASN A 298 -27.57 6.58 -0.78
CA ASN A 298 -27.54 5.37 0.04
C ASN A 298 -26.44 5.42 1.11
N LEU A 299 -25.21 5.75 0.72
CA LEU A 299 -24.06 5.75 1.62
C LEU A 299 -24.12 6.89 2.63
N THR A 300 -24.59 8.07 2.22
CA THR A 300 -24.78 9.21 3.14
C THR A 300 -25.87 8.93 4.18
N ALA A 301 -26.94 8.19 3.82
CA ALA A 301 -27.93 7.73 4.78
C ALA A 301 -27.36 6.73 5.82
N GLN A 302 -26.24 6.08 5.51
CA GLN A 302 -25.50 5.18 6.42
C GLN A 302 -24.37 5.88 7.19
N GLY A 303 -24.26 7.21 7.09
CA GLY A 303 -23.26 8.02 7.78
C GLY A 303 -21.90 8.11 7.09
N TYR A 304 -21.78 7.64 5.85
CA TYR A 304 -20.59 7.88 5.05
C TYR A 304 -20.65 9.24 4.36
N PHE A 305 -19.51 9.76 3.91
CA PHE A 305 -19.42 10.91 3.02
C PHE A 305 -18.31 10.67 1.99
N PRO A 306 -18.42 11.25 0.77
CA PRO A 306 -17.38 11.09 -0.23
C PRO A 306 -16.13 11.88 0.16
N ILE A 307 -14.96 11.23 0.15
CA ILE A 307 -13.65 11.87 0.27
C ILE A 307 -12.97 12.05 -1.08
N GLN A 308 -13.42 11.31 -2.09
CA GLN A 308 -13.06 11.50 -3.48
C GLN A 308 -14.30 11.29 -4.34
N VAL A 309 -14.51 12.18 -5.30
CA VAL A 309 -15.39 11.99 -6.45
C VAL A 309 -14.64 12.45 -7.68
N GLN A 310 -14.50 11.57 -8.66
CA GLN A 310 -13.83 11.85 -9.92
C GLN A 310 -14.77 11.51 -11.08
N GLY A 311 -14.96 12.48 -11.98
CA GLY A 311 -15.66 12.28 -13.25
C GLY A 311 -14.66 12.13 -14.39
N GLY A 312 -15.06 11.40 -15.44
CA GLY A 312 -14.29 11.24 -16.67
C GLY A 312 -15.21 11.10 -17.87
N GLY A 313 -14.75 11.49 -19.06
CA GLY A 313 -15.54 11.44 -20.29
C GLY A 313 -16.44 12.66 -20.53
N VAL A 314 -17.29 12.57 -21.55
CA VAL A 314 -18.09 13.69 -22.09
C VAL A 314 -19.58 13.36 -22.17
N GLY A 315 -20.43 14.35 -21.85
CA GLY A 315 -21.89 14.24 -22.02
C GLY A 315 -22.51 13.02 -21.34
N GLY A 316 -23.37 12.29 -22.07
CA GLY A 316 -24.01 11.06 -21.58
C GLY A 316 -23.07 9.85 -21.41
N GLY A 317 -21.80 9.98 -21.82
CA GLY A 317 -20.74 8.99 -21.58
C GLY A 317 -19.88 9.30 -20.35
N ALA A 318 -20.25 10.28 -19.53
CA ALA A 318 -19.52 10.59 -18.31
C ALA A 318 -19.62 9.44 -17.29
N GLN A 319 -18.47 9.02 -16.76
CA GLN A 319 -18.35 7.98 -15.74
C GLN A 319 -17.79 8.58 -14.45
N PHE A 320 -18.25 8.04 -13.33
CA PHE A 320 -17.86 8.45 -11.99
C PHE A 320 -17.21 7.31 -11.22
N ALA A 321 -16.14 7.66 -10.52
CA ALA A 321 -15.58 6.88 -9.44
C ALA A 321 -15.60 7.70 -8.14
N ALA A 322 -15.86 7.04 -7.02
CA ALA A 322 -15.94 7.72 -5.74
C ALA A 322 -15.50 6.80 -4.59
N VAL A 323 -14.87 7.42 -3.59
CA VAL A 323 -14.44 6.80 -2.34
C VAL A 323 -15.16 7.51 -1.20
N PHE A 324 -15.80 6.72 -0.35
CA PHE A 324 -16.60 7.16 0.79
C PHE A 324 -15.99 6.63 2.09
N THR A 325 -16.05 7.41 3.16
CA THR A 325 -15.62 7.00 4.51
C THR A 325 -16.52 7.64 5.57
N LYS A 326 -16.40 7.19 6.81
CA LYS A 326 -17.05 7.79 7.99
C LYS A 326 -16.15 8.79 8.73
N THR A 327 -14.87 8.89 8.39
CA THR A 327 -13.92 9.80 9.04
C THR A 327 -12.84 10.29 8.07
N LEU A 328 -12.36 11.53 8.25
CA LEU A 328 -11.17 12.03 7.55
C LEU A 328 -9.87 11.59 8.22
N GLN A 329 -9.93 11.08 9.44
CA GLN A 329 -8.76 10.75 10.24
C GLN A 329 -8.25 9.35 9.90
N THR A 330 -6.99 9.27 9.46
CA THR A 330 -6.32 7.99 9.33
C THR A 330 -5.99 7.42 10.71
N THR A 331 -6.08 6.11 10.84
CA THR A 331 -5.71 5.41 12.06
C THR A 331 -4.18 5.38 12.18
N PRO A 332 -3.58 6.01 13.20
CA PRO A 332 -2.13 6.04 13.32
C PRO A 332 -1.57 4.66 13.67
N ARG A 333 -0.39 4.35 13.14
CA ARG A 333 0.39 3.17 13.53
C ARG A 333 0.96 3.35 14.93
N GLN A 334 0.93 2.29 15.73
CA GLN A 334 1.49 2.23 17.07
C GLN A 334 2.67 1.27 17.09
N PHE A 335 3.76 1.67 17.76
CA PHE A 335 4.90 0.79 18.01
C PHE A 335 4.64 0.01 19.30
N THR A 336 4.63 -1.32 19.19
CA THR A 336 4.38 -2.25 20.30
C THR A 336 5.50 -3.27 20.37
N VAL A 337 5.94 -3.57 21.60
CA VAL A 337 6.99 -4.55 21.89
C VAL A 337 6.40 -5.69 22.71
N THR A 338 6.76 -6.93 22.36
CA THR A 338 6.40 -8.14 23.10
C THR A 338 7.65 -8.98 23.40
N GLY A 339 7.56 -9.89 24.37
CA GLY A 339 8.63 -10.83 24.71
C GLY A 339 9.38 -10.52 26.01
N SER A 340 10.55 -11.17 26.18
CA SER A 340 11.28 -11.25 27.45
C SER A 340 12.78 -10.92 27.29
N PRO A 341 13.47 -10.32 28.29
CA PRO A 341 12.91 -9.77 29.56
C PRO A 341 11.87 -8.67 29.28
N ALA A 342 11.02 -8.24 30.21
CA ALA A 342 10.11 -7.14 29.91
C ALA A 342 10.90 -5.89 29.46
N SER A 343 10.38 -5.13 28.49
CA SER A 343 11.00 -3.86 28.10
C SER A 343 11.10 -2.94 29.30
N PHE A 344 12.25 -2.30 29.46
CA PHE A 344 12.47 -1.21 30.42
C PHE A 344 12.58 0.10 29.65
N PRO A 345 12.31 1.25 30.31
CA PRO A 345 12.41 2.55 29.66
C PRO A 345 13.78 2.73 28.99
N ASN A 346 13.78 3.14 27.71
CA ASN A 346 14.97 3.40 26.90
C ASN A 346 15.89 2.18 26.62
N ASP A 347 15.33 0.97 26.46
CA ASP A 347 16.10 -0.14 25.91
C ASP A 347 16.69 0.25 24.53
N PRO A 348 18.02 0.24 24.34
CA PRO A 348 18.64 0.71 23.11
C PRO A 348 18.32 -0.18 21.90
N TYR A 349 18.00 -1.46 22.11
CA TYR A 349 17.61 -2.37 21.04
C TYR A 349 16.17 -2.08 20.60
N ASP A 350 15.25 -1.88 21.54
CA ASP A 350 13.87 -1.51 21.23
C ASP A 350 13.84 -0.15 20.49
N ALA A 351 14.62 0.84 20.94
CA ALA A 351 14.74 2.14 20.28
C ALA A 351 15.35 2.06 18.87
N ALA A 352 16.37 1.23 18.68
CA ALA A 352 16.95 1.00 17.36
C ALA A 352 15.96 0.30 16.40
N MET A 353 15.19 -0.67 16.92
CA MET A 353 14.14 -1.35 16.16
C MET A 353 13.00 -0.40 15.81
N GLU A 354 12.52 0.42 16.74
CA GLU A 354 11.49 1.43 16.49
C GLU A 354 11.92 2.39 15.38
N LYS A 355 13.12 2.96 15.51
CA LYS A 355 13.69 3.87 14.52
C LYS A 355 13.76 3.22 13.14
N THR A 356 14.27 1.98 13.08
CA THR A 356 14.43 1.25 11.82
C THR A 356 13.08 0.91 11.20
N MET A 357 12.14 0.39 11.98
CA MET A 357 10.82 0.02 11.50
C MET A 357 10.05 1.22 10.98
N LYS A 358 10.09 2.36 11.68
CA LYS A 358 9.49 3.62 11.22
C LYS A 358 10.17 4.15 9.95
N ALA A 359 11.50 4.12 9.90
CA ALA A 359 12.26 4.61 8.74
C ALA A 359 12.06 3.80 7.46
N PHE A 360 11.59 2.55 7.56
CA PHE A 360 11.36 1.66 6.41
C PHE A 360 9.90 1.21 6.26
N GLY A 361 8.98 1.75 7.07
CA GLY A 361 7.58 1.34 7.06
C GLY A 361 7.32 -0.12 7.45
N VAL A 362 8.28 -0.79 8.09
CA VAL A 362 8.21 -2.22 8.44
C VAL A 362 7.18 -2.44 9.54
N ARG A 363 6.17 -3.26 9.24
CA ARG A 363 5.07 -3.53 10.17
C ARG A 363 5.41 -4.57 11.23
N HIS A 364 6.15 -5.63 10.89
CA HIS A 364 6.55 -6.70 11.82
C HIS A 364 8.04 -6.97 11.79
N ALA A 365 8.62 -7.17 12.97
CA ALA A 365 9.98 -7.65 13.11
C ALA A 365 10.14 -8.51 14.37
N ALA A 366 11.21 -9.28 14.44
CA ALA A 366 11.64 -9.97 15.65
C ALA A 366 13.15 -9.83 15.82
N LEU A 367 13.61 -9.74 17.07
CA LEU A 367 15.03 -9.68 17.42
C LEU A 367 15.31 -10.68 18.53
N SER A 368 16.34 -11.49 18.33
CA SER A 368 16.92 -12.31 19.39
C SER A 368 18.41 -12.03 19.52
N LEU A 369 18.91 -11.96 20.76
CA LEU A 369 20.33 -11.78 21.04
C LEU A 369 20.82 -12.94 21.91
N VAL A 370 21.92 -13.54 21.49
CA VAL A 370 22.56 -14.65 22.19
C VAL A 370 23.97 -14.22 22.58
N LYS A 371 24.33 -14.37 23.86
CA LYS A 371 25.70 -14.15 24.36
C LYS A 371 26.27 -15.48 24.85
N GLY A 372 27.28 -15.98 24.15
CA GLY A 372 27.76 -17.36 24.35
C GLY A 372 26.64 -18.34 24.02
N THR A 373 26.14 -19.07 25.01
CA THR A 373 25.03 -20.02 24.86
C THR A 373 23.71 -19.53 25.47
N LYS A 374 23.68 -18.29 25.98
CA LYS A 374 22.51 -17.73 26.68
C LYS A 374 21.73 -16.79 25.78
N LEU A 375 20.45 -17.07 25.58
CA LEU A 375 19.48 -16.10 25.05
C LEU A 375 19.28 -14.98 26.08
N VAL A 376 19.64 -13.76 25.71
CA VAL A 376 19.58 -12.59 26.60
C VAL A 376 18.48 -11.61 26.22
N LEU A 377 17.99 -11.68 24.99
CA LEU A 377 16.86 -10.89 24.49
C LEU A 377 16.07 -11.73 23.48
N ALA A 378 14.74 -11.70 23.58
CA ALA A 378 13.84 -12.25 22.58
C ALA A 378 12.58 -11.38 22.48
N ARG A 379 12.41 -10.74 21.33
CA ARG A 379 11.45 -9.66 21.10
C ARG A 379 10.64 -9.89 19.83
N GLY A 380 9.34 -9.58 19.91
CA GLY A 380 8.50 -9.29 18.76
C GLY A 380 8.20 -7.78 18.73
N TYR A 381 8.18 -7.19 17.54
CA TYR A 381 7.88 -5.79 17.33
C TYR A 381 6.79 -5.63 16.28
N THR A 382 5.81 -4.78 16.58
CA THR A 382 4.74 -4.39 15.66
C THR A 382 4.68 -2.88 15.54
N TYR A 383 4.72 -2.36 14.31
CA TYR A 383 4.46 -0.96 13.98
C TYR A 383 3.27 -0.90 13.01
N ALA A 384 2.06 -0.91 13.56
CA ALA A 384 0.84 -1.01 12.78
C ALA A 384 -0.35 -0.39 13.53
N GLU A 385 -1.47 -0.23 12.84
CA GLU A 385 -2.71 0.30 13.42
C GLU A 385 -3.27 -0.66 14.50
N PRO A 386 -4.06 -0.15 15.47
CA PRO A 386 -4.77 -0.99 16.43
C PRO A 386 -5.55 -2.13 15.77
N GLY A 387 -5.49 -3.32 16.35
CA GLY A 387 -6.12 -4.53 15.82
C GLY A 387 -5.28 -5.30 14.80
N TYR A 388 -4.12 -4.77 14.38
CA TYR A 388 -3.11 -5.58 13.68
C TYR A 388 -2.57 -6.68 14.62
N PRO A 389 -2.36 -7.93 14.17
CA PRO A 389 -1.80 -8.97 15.03
C PRO A 389 -0.46 -8.56 15.61
N LEU A 390 -0.19 -8.91 16.86
CA LEU A 390 1.10 -8.59 17.48
C LEU A 390 2.13 -9.66 17.13
N ALA A 391 3.29 -9.23 16.61
CA ALA A 391 4.44 -10.10 16.50
C ALA A 391 4.88 -10.53 17.91
N GLN A 392 5.18 -11.81 18.04
CA GLN A 392 5.73 -12.44 19.24
C GLN A 392 7.17 -12.87 18.95
N PRO A 393 8.00 -13.13 19.97
CA PRO A 393 9.34 -13.71 19.75
C PRO A 393 9.32 -15.03 18.98
N LEU A 394 8.21 -15.76 19.00
CA LEU A 394 8.01 -17.03 18.30
C LEU A 394 7.18 -16.90 17.01
N THR A 395 6.80 -15.68 16.60
CA THR A 395 6.12 -15.47 15.32
C THR A 395 7.00 -15.98 14.19
N PRO A 396 6.55 -16.91 13.34
CA PRO A 396 7.30 -17.36 12.19
C PRO A 396 7.37 -16.28 11.12
N PHE A 397 8.58 -16.11 10.57
CA PHE A 397 8.87 -15.28 9.41
C PHE A 397 9.38 -16.17 8.27
N ARG A 398 9.02 -15.84 7.03
CA ARG A 398 9.51 -16.49 5.81
C ARG A 398 10.99 -16.16 5.68
N GLN A 399 11.84 -17.18 5.82
CA GLN A 399 13.28 -16.99 5.99
C GLN A 399 14.04 -16.70 4.69
N ALA A 400 13.37 -16.81 3.53
CA ALA A 400 13.96 -16.62 2.21
C ALA A 400 15.33 -17.34 2.10
N SER A 401 16.36 -16.63 1.66
CA SER A 401 17.72 -17.13 1.47
C SER A 401 18.42 -17.65 2.73
N CYS A 402 17.94 -17.34 3.94
CA CYS A 402 18.49 -17.95 5.16
C CYS A 402 18.26 -19.48 5.19
N SER A 403 17.28 -19.98 4.43
CA SER A 403 17.03 -21.42 4.25
C SER A 403 18.21 -22.16 3.61
N LYS A 404 19.08 -21.48 2.85
CA LYS A 404 20.27 -22.08 2.24
C LYS A 404 21.21 -22.65 3.29
N THR A 405 21.39 -21.95 4.41
CA THR A 405 22.21 -22.43 5.53
C THR A 405 21.67 -23.75 6.08
N ILE A 406 20.35 -23.92 6.16
CA ILE A 406 19.72 -25.17 6.61
C ILE A 406 20.02 -26.30 5.61
N THR A 407 19.83 -26.06 4.31
CA THR A 407 20.16 -27.05 3.27
C THR A 407 21.65 -27.42 3.30
N ALA A 408 22.55 -26.44 3.45
CA ALA A 408 23.98 -26.68 3.55
C ALA A 408 24.32 -27.56 4.76
N ILE A 409 23.72 -27.33 5.93
CA ILE A 409 23.93 -28.20 7.11
C ILE A 409 23.54 -29.65 6.80
N LEU A 410 22.38 -29.87 6.17
CA LEU A 410 21.92 -31.23 5.81
C LEU A 410 22.87 -31.90 4.81
N ILE A 411 23.40 -31.17 3.83
CA ILE A 411 24.43 -31.67 2.90
C ILE A 411 25.74 -32.00 3.65
N HIS A 412 26.18 -31.14 4.57
CA HIS A 412 27.38 -31.37 5.37
C HIS A 412 27.23 -32.57 6.32
N GLN A 413 26.03 -32.84 6.84
CA GLN A 413 25.75 -34.09 7.54
C GLN A 413 25.94 -35.31 6.63
N LEU A 414 25.45 -35.27 5.39
CA LEU A 414 25.64 -36.35 4.41
C LEU A 414 27.12 -36.53 4.02
N LEU A 415 27.89 -35.45 3.91
CA LEU A 415 29.36 -35.48 3.75
C LEU A 415 30.04 -36.18 4.94
N HIS A 416 29.66 -35.81 6.17
CA HIS A 416 30.21 -36.42 7.38
C HIS A 416 29.86 -37.91 7.49
N GLU A 417 28.64 -38.28 7.10
CA GLU A 417 28.16 -39.67 7.01
C GLU A 417 28.81 -40.44 5.85
N LYS A 418 29.64 -39.80 5.01
CA LYS A 418 30.27 -40.37 3.82
C LYS A 418 29.28 -40.93 2.79
N LYS A 419 28.04 -40.42 2.78
CA LYS A 419 27.03 -40.77 1.78
C LYS A 419 27.27 -40.08 0.45
N LEU A 420 28.04 -39.00 0.46
CA LEU A 420 28.50 -38.26 -0.71
C LEU A 420 29.83 -37.56 -0.39
N THR A 421 30.49 -37.04 -1.41
CA THR A 421 31.68 -36.19 -1.34
C THR A 421 31.43 -34.87 -2.09
N LEU A 422 32.30 -33.88 -1.93
CA LEU A 422 32.20 -32.63 -2.71
C LEU A 422 32.32 -32.89 -4.23
N ASP A 423 33.07 -33.92 -4.63
CA ASP A 423 33.26 -34.31 -6.03
C ASP A 423 32.14 -35.21 -6.58
N THR A 424 31.18 -35.62 -5.73
CA THR A 424 30.03 -36.40 -6.17
C THR A 424 29.25 -35.59 -7.20
N THR A 425 29.04 -36.16 -8.39
CA THR A 425 28.34 -35.47 -9.47
C THR A 425 26.84 -35.50 -9.24
N LEU A 426 26.15 -34.41 -9.59
CA LEU A 426 24.70 -34.27 -9.48
C LEU A 426 23.97 -35.44 -10.15
N GLN A 427 24.38 -35.80 -11.38
CA GLN A 427 23.77 -36.88 -12.14
C GLN A 427 23.95 -38.27 -11.54
N SER A 428 25.00 -38.49 -10.73
CA SER A 428 25.17 -39.77 -10.03
C SER A 428 24.15 -40.00 -8.92
N VAL A 429 23.48 -38.94 -8.45
CA VAL A 429 22.51 -39.00 -7.33
C VAL A 429 21.07 -38.88 -7.82
N LEU A 430 20.78 -37.87 -8.65
CA LEU A 430 19.39 -37.52 -8.99
C LEU A 430 18.84 -38.18 -10.26
N ASP A 431 19.69 -38.68 -11.17
CA ASP A 431 19.29 -39.08 -12.53
C ASP A 431 18.38 -38.02 -13.21
N LEU A 432 18.81 -36.76 -13.15
CA LEU A 432 18.03 -35.59 -13.57
C LEU A 432 17.66 -35.68 -15.05
N LYS A 433 16.38 -35.43 -15.34
CA LYS A 433 15.82 -35.41 -16.70
C LYS A 433 15.30 -34.03 -17.04
N ALA A 434 15.57 -33.57 -18.26
CA ALA A 434 14.94 -32.36 -18.81
C ALA A 434 13.43 -32.55 -19.01
N PRO A 435 12.64 -31.48 -19.19
CA PRO A 435 11.23 -31.60 -19.49
C PRO A 435 11.00 -32.49 -20.72
N GLY A 436 10.04 -33.41 -20.65
CA GLY A 436 9.82 -34.44 -21.67
C GLY A 436 10.64 -35.73 -21.48
N GLY A 437 11.46 -35.82 -20.43
CA GLY A 437 12.12 -37.07 -20.00
C GLY A 437 13.50 -37.32 -20.61
N GLY A 438 14.02 -36.40 -21.42
CA GLY A 438 15.36 -36.47 -22.01
C GLY A 438 16.49 -36.25 -20.99
N ALA A 439 17.74 -36.48 -21.40
CA ALA A 439 18.90 -36.06 -20.63
C ALA A 439 18.93 -34.52 -20.49
N PRO A 440 19.67 -33.96 -19.52
CA PRO A 440 19.85 -32.51 -19.42
C PRO A 440 20.34 -31.91 -20.75
N VAL A 441 19.83 -30.71 -21.07
CA VAL A 441 20.05 -30.06 -22.38
C VAL A 441 21.53 -29.72 -22.59
N ASP A 442 22.22 -29.27 -21.56
CA ASP A 442 23.65 -29.01 -21.60
C ASP A 442 24.44 -30.22 -21.07
N ALA A 443 25.33 -30.78 -21.89
CA ALA A 443 26.14 -31.93 -21.55
C ALA A 443 27.05 -31.71 -20.32
N ASN A 444 27.37 -30.45 -19.99
CA ASN A 444 28.16 -30.12 -18.81
C ASN A 444 27.39 -30.29 -17.49
N PHE A 445 26.07 -30.52 -17.50
CA PHE A 445 25.35 -30.92 -16.28
C PHE A 445 25.94 -32.17 -15.62
N ALA A 446 26.48 -33.10 -16.42
CA ALA A 446 27.15 -34.30 -15.92
C ALA A 446 28.43 -34.00 -15.11
N LYS A 447 28.99 -32.79 -15.25
CA LYS A 447 30.19 -32.32 -14.54
C LYS A 447 29.87 -31.48 -13.30
N ILE A 448 28.60 -31.15 -13.06
CA ILE A 448 28.20 -30.40 -11.86
C ILE A 448 28.39 -31.32 -10.65
N THR A 449 29.11 -30.83 -9.64
CA THR A 449 29.36 -31.56 -8.40
C THR A 449 28.61 -30.92 -7.24
N VAL A 450 28.52 -31.63 -6.11
CA VAL A 450 27.95 -31.08 -4.87
C VAL A 450 28.72 -29.83 -4.41
N GLY A 451 30.05 -29.84 -4.52
CA GLY A 451 30.88 -28.66 -4.21
C GLY A 451 30.54 -27.47 -5.10
N HIS A 452 30.37 -27.67 -6.41
CA HIS A 452 29.98 -26.59 -7.32
C HIS A 452 28.65 -25.93 -6.93
N LEU A 453 27.68 -26.70 -6.45
CA LEU A 453 26.38 -26.18 -6.01
C LEU A 453 26.49 -25.39 -4.70
N LEU A 454 27.25 -25.90 -3.72
CA LEU A 454 27.48 -25.23 -2.44
C LEU A 454 28.20 -23.89 -2.63
N ASP A 455 29.20 -23.85 -3.51
CA ASP A 455 30.04 -22.69 -3.78
C ASP A 455 29.46 -21.74 -4.83
N HIS A 456 28.24 -22.02 -5.34
CA HIS A 456 27.59 -21.22 -6.37
C HIS A 456 28.38 -21.08 -7.68
N ILE A 457 29.19 -22.09 -8.05
CA ILE A 457 30.01 -22.15 -9.27
C ILE A 457 29.57 -23.24 -10.23
N ALA A 458 28.31 -23.67 -10.16
CA ALA A 458 27.75 -24.70 -11.04
C ALA A 458 27.46 -24.19 -12.46
N GLY A 459 27.40 -22.88 -12.68
CA GLY A 459 27.07 -22.29 -13.98
C GLY A 459 25.59 -22.38 -14.34
N ILE A 460 24.73 -22.80 -13.41
CA ILE A 460 23.26 -22.84 -13.61
C ILE A 460 22.73 -21.41 -13.55
N PRO A 461 21.79 -20.99 -14.42
CA PRO A 461 21.08 -19.73 -14.26
C PRO A 461 20.60 -19.52 -12.82
N THR A 462 20.83 -18.33 -12.28
CA THR A 462 20.72 -18.07 -10.83
C THR A 462 19.30 -18.22 -10.31
N ASP A 463 18.34 -17.75 -11.10
CA ASP A 463 16.95 -17.56 -10.71
C ASP A 463 15.99 -18.18 -11.72
N VAL A 464 14.71 -18.15 -11.36
CA VAL A 464 13.61 -18.74 -12.09
C VAL A 464 12.66 -17.62 -12.49
N ALA A 465 12.23 -17.59 -13.75
CA ALA A 465 11.01 -16.89 -14.10
C ALA A 465 9.86 -17.89 -14.01
N ASP A 466 8.98 -17.76 -13.02
CA ASP A 466 7.92 -18.75 -12.73
C ASP A 466 7.08 -19.12 -13.95
N THR A 467 6.82 -18.14 -14.83
CA THR A 467 6.09 -18.32 -16.10
C THR A 467 6.78 -19.32 -17.04
N THR A 468 8.12 -19.37 -17.05
CA THR A 468 8.89 -20.31 -17.88
C THR A 468 8.84 -21.74 -17.33
N VAL A 469 8.71 -21.90 -16.00
CA VAL A 469 8.52 -23.21 -15.37
C VAL A 469 7.14 -23.75 -15.69
N LEU A 470 6.10 -22.92 -15.49
CA LEU A 470 4.73 -23.30 -15.81
C LEU A 470 4.57 -23.68 -17.28
N ALA A 471 5.17 -22.91 -18.19
CA ALA A 471 5.14 -23.20 -19.63
C ALA A 471 5.80 -24.54 -20.00
N ALA A 472 6.78 -25.01 -19.22
CA ALA A 472 7.42 -26.31 -19.44
C ALA A 472 6.55 -27.50 -18.99
N PHE A 473 5.52 -27.26 -18.17
CA PHE A 473 4.63 -28.29 -17.65
C PHE A 473 3.14 -27.95 -17.85
N PRO A 474 2.67 -27.86 -19.12
CA PRO A 474 1.28 -27.53 -19.40
C PRO A 474 0.32 -28.56 -18.78
N GLY A 475 -0.66 -28.07 -18.01
CA GLY A 475 -1.65 -28.91 -17.33
C GLY A 475 -1.16 -29.58 -16.04
N ALA A 476 0.05 -29.25 -15.56
CA ALA A 476 0.51 -29.72 -14.26
C ALA A 476 -0.41 -29.25 -13.12
N LYS A 477 -0.56 -30.10 -12.11
CA LYS A 477 -1.21 -29.72 -10.85
C LYS A 477 -0.33 -28.70 -10.14
N LEU A 478 -0.91 -27.57 -9.74
CA LEU A 478 -0.24 -26.55 -8.95
C LEU A 478 -0.30 -26.87 -7.44
N PRO A 479 0.69 -26.47 -6.63
CA PRO A 479 1.97 -25.86 -7.04
C PRO A 479 2.87 -26.85 -7.80
N ILE A 480 3.77 -26.32 -8.64
CA ILE A 480 4.82 -27.12 -9.29
C ILE A 480 5.67 -27.82 -8.23
N THR A 481 5.94 -29.11 -8.42
CA THR A 481 6.74 -29.91 -7.49
C THR A 481 8.22 -29.58 -7.60
N SER A 482 8.98 -29.90 -6.55
CA SER A 482 10.43 -29.70 -6.57
C SER A 482 11.13 -30.60 -7.62
N ASP A 483 10.61 -31.81 -7.87
CA ASP A 483 11.02 -32.67 -8.99
C ASP A 483 10.80 -32.02 -10.37
N GLN A 484 9.63 -31.40 -10.58
CA GLN A 484 9.33 -30.68 -11.81
C GLN A 484 10.25 -29.47 -11.97
N LEU A 485 10.50 -28.72 -10.90
CA LEU A 485 11.44 -27.61 -10.93
C LEU A 485 12.87 -28.08 -11.24
N ALA A 486 13.33 -29.17 -10.62
CA ALA A 486 14.61 -29.80 -10.92
C ALA A 486 14.69 -30.25 -12.39
N SER A 487 13.59 -30.82 -12.91
CA SER A 487 13.49 -31.18 -14.33
C SER A 487 13.59 -29.96 -15.25
N TRP A 488 12.91 -28.86 -14.92
CA TRP A 488 13.05 -27.61 -15.65
C TRP A 488 14.48 -27.05 -15.61
N ILE A 489 15.17 -27.15 -14.46
CA ILE A 489 16.58 -26.75 -14.33
C ILE A 489 17.45 -27.57 -15.29
N ALA A 490 17.22 -28.88 -15.44
CA ALA A 490 17.92 -29.69 -16.45
C ALA A 490 17.64 -29.30 -17.90
N GLY A 491 16.55 -28.55 -18.16
CA GLY A 491 16.25 -27.98 -19.45
C GLY A 491 17.06 -26.73 -19.81
N GLN A 492 17.81 -26.17 -18.85
CA GLN A 492 18.52 -24.91 -19.04
C GLN A 492 19.93 -25.12 -19.64
N THR A 493 20.44 -24.08 -20.31
CA THR A 493 21.85 -24.00 -20.73
C THR A 493 22.68 -23.39 -19.61
N LEU A 494 23.90 -23.89 -19.39
CA LEU A 494 24.79 -23.31 -18.38
C LEU A 494 25.37 -21.98 -18.90
N VAL A 495 25.48 -21.00 -18.00
CA VAL A 495 26.09 -19.69 -18.31
C VAL A 495 27.61 -19.77 -18.48
N ALA A 496 28.24 -20.78 -17.86
CA ALA A 496 29.65 -21.11 -17.99
C ALA A 496 29.92 -22.55 -17.52
N ALA A 497 31.12 -23.07 -17.80
CA ALA A 497 31.51 -24.41 -17.39
C ALA A 497 31.59 -24.53 -15.86
N PRO A 498 31.06 -25.62 -15.25
CA PRO A 498 31.08 -25.81 -13.80
C PRO A 498 32.50 -25.75 -13.22
N GLY A 499 32.63 -25.15 -12.03
CA GLY A 499 33.90 -25.03 -11.30
C GLY A 499 34.78 -23.86 -11.75
N THR A 500 34.40 -23.12 -12.78
CA THR A 500 35.16 -21.95 -13.26
C THR A 500 34.74 -20.67 -12.54
N ALA A 501 35.64 -19.68 -12.48
CA ALA A 501 35.31 -18.36 -11.94
C ALA A 501 34.16 -17.68 -12.71
N ALA A 502 34.07 -17.91 -14.03
CA ALA A 502 32.99 -17.39 -14.87
C ALA A 502 31.62 -18.02 -14.56
N ALA A 503 31.59 -19.17 -13.87
CA ALA A 503 30.38 -19.86 -13.46
C ALA A 503 29.86 -19.40 -12.10
N TRP A 504 30.57 -18.50 -11.41
CA TRP A 504 30.11 -17.98 -10.14
C TRP A 504 28.86 -17.12 -10.30
N GLY A 505 27.81 -17.46 -9.58
CA GLY A 505 26.57 -16.69 -9.51
C GLY A 505 25.68 -17.20 -8.38
N TYR A 506 25.25 -16.30 -7.50
CA TYR A 506 24.35 -16.64 -6.39
C TYR A 506 23.08 -17.32 -6.92
N SER A 507 22.91 -18.61 -6.65
CA SER A 507 21.94 -19.45 -7.35
C SER A 507 20.93 -20.08 -6.40
N ASN A 508 19.66 -19.73 -6.58
CA ASN A 508 18.52 -20.40 -5.96
C ASN A 508 18.36 -21.81 -6.54
N ASN A 509 18.49 -21.95 -7.86
CA ASN A 509 18.41 -23.23 -8.58
C ASN A 509 19.43 -24.26 -8.07
N GLY A 510 20.66 -23.82 -7.79
CA GLY A 510 21.68 -24.71 -7.23
C GLY A 510 21.28 -25.28 -5.88
N TYR A 511 20.63 -24.49 -5.02
CA TYR A 511 20.18 -24.92 -3.70
C TYR A 511 18.89 -25.73 -3.73
N ILE A 512 18.03 -25.54 -4.72
CA ILE A 512 16.90 -26.43 -5.00
C ILE A 512 17.42 -27.85 -5.29
N LEU A 513 18.44 -27.97 -6.15
CA LEU A 513 19.06 -29.26 -6.46
C LEU A 513 19.77 -29.89 -5.26
N LEU A 514 20.39 -29.09 -4.37
CA LEU A 514 20.91 -29.60 -3.09
C LEU A 514 19.77 -30.13 -2.19
N GLY A 515 18.61 -29.48 -2.19
CA GLY A 515 17.41 -29.96 -1.50
C GLY A 515 16.96 -31.34 -2.02
N GLU A 516 16.98 -31.53 -3.34
CA GLU A 516 16.69 -32.82 -3.98
C GLU A 516 17.70 -33.91 -3.62
N ILE A 517 19.00 -33.57 -3.56
CA ILE A 517 20.04 -34.51 -3.10
C ILE A 517 19.77 -34.97 -1.67
N VAL A 518 19.38 -34.04 -0.79
CA VAL A 518 19.00 -34.37 0.59
C VAL A 518 17.80 -35.31 0.60
N ALA A 519 16.72 -34.97 -0.11
CA ALA A 519 15.51 -35.80 -0.17
C ALA A 519 15.83 -37.23 -0.66
N LYS A 520 16.60 -37.34 -1.75
CA LYS A 520 17.02 -38.60 -2.34
C LYS A 520 17.83 -39.48 -1.38
N LEU A 521 18.85 -38.91 -0.73
CA LEU A 521 19.78 -39.67 0.13
C LEU A 521 19.25 -39.91 1.55
N ARG A 522 18.20 -39.20 1.96
CA ARG A 522 17.46 -39.46 3.20
C ARG A 522 16.25 -40.38 2.98
N GLY A 523 15.74 -40.49 1.75
CA GLY A 523 14.58 -41.33 1.44
C GLY A 523 13.25 -40.75 1.94
N SER A 524 13.18 -39.43 2.09
CA SER A 524 12.01 -38.69 2.59
C SER A 524 11.87 -37.37 1.83
N SER A 525 10.79 -36.62 2.07
CA SER A 525 10.72 -35.23 1.58
C SER A 525 11.83 -34.38 2.21
N TYR A 526 12.20 -33.26 1.57
CA TYR A 526 13.16 -32.32 2.12
C TYR A 526 12.73 -31.79 3.52
N ILE A 527 11.44 -31.50 3.70
CA ILE A 527 10.92 -30.98 4.97
C ILE A 527 10.94 -32.06 6.06
N ASP A 528 10.66 -33.32 5.72
CA ASP A 528 10.80 -34.42 6.67
C ASP A 528 12.27 -34.63 7.06
N ALA A 529 13.18 -34.56 6.09
CA ALA A 529 14.61 -34.67 6.33
C ALA A 529 15.12 -33.54 7.25
N LEU A 530 14.69 -32.30 7.00
CA LEU A 530 14.97 -31.15 7.86
C LEU A 530 14.44 -31.41 9.28
N SER A 531 13.18 -31.79 9.41
CA SER A 531 12.53 -32.06 10.70
C SER A 531 13.26 -33.14 11.49
N GLN A 532 13.61 -34.26 10.85
CA GLN A 532 14.22 -35.42 11.52
C GLN A 532 15.70 -35.24 11.83
N HIS A 533 16.49 -34.67 10.90
CA HIS A 533 17.95 -34.64 11.00
C HIS A 533 18.51 -33.32 11.54
N LEU A 534 17.70 -32.26 11.59
CA LEU A 534 18.10 -30.96 12.15
C LEU A 534 17.13 -30.47 13.20
N GLY A 535 15.83 -30.45 12.89
CA GLY A 535 14.79 -29.92 13.75
C GLY A 535 14.69 -30.63 15.10
N ALA A 536 14.47 -31.95 15.09
CA ALA A 536 14.31 -32.74 16.29
C ALA A 536 15.57 -32.76 17.18
N PRO A 537 16.80 -32.94 16.65
CA PRO A 537 18.03 -32.87 17.46
C PRO A 537 18.23 -31.51 18.14
N LEU A 538 17.83 -30.40 17.49
CA LEU A 538 17.96 -29.04 18.03
C LEU A 538 16.71 -28.59 18.80
N GLY A 539 15.65 -29.40 18.85
CA GLY A 539 14.38 -29.04 19.48
C GLY A 539 13.63 -27.89 18.78
N LEU A 540 13.78 -27.73 17.47
CA LEU A 540 13.05 -26.72 16.69
C LEU A 540 11.58 -27.11 16.56
N LYS A 541 10.67 -26.32 17.15
CA LYS A 541 9.23 -26.61 17.19
C LYS A 541 8.37 -25.73 16.28
N HIS A 542 8.93 -24.64 15.76
CA HIS A 542 8.20 -23.60 15.03
C HIS A 542 8.77 -23.34 13.63
N THR A 543 9.37 -24.37 13.03
CA THR A 543 9.88 -24.35 11.65
C THR A 543 8.95 -25.18 10.76
N ARG A 544 8.46 -24.57 9.68
CA ARG A 544 7.55 -25.21 8.71
C ARG A 544 7.73 -24.59 7.34
N LEU A 545 7.24 -25.28 6.31
CA LEU A 545 7.14 -24.71 4.96
C LEU A 545 6.10 -23.57 4.95
N GLY A 546 6.38 -22.49 4.23
CA GLY A 546 5.41 -21.43 3.99
C GLY A 546 4.24 -21.91 3.14
N VAL A 547 3.05 -21.36 3.38
CA VAL A 547 1.87 -21.64 2.56
C VAL A 547 1.73 -20.52 1.52
N GLY A 548 1.55 -20.88 0.25
CA GLY A 548 1.54 -19.92 -0.86
C GLY A 548 0.40 -18.90 -0.79
N PRO A 549 -0.87 -19.31 -0.97
CA PRO A 549 -1.98 -18.38 -1.10
C PRO A 549 -2.22 -17.52 0.15
N LEU A 550 -2.43 -16.22 -0.05
CA LEU A 550 -2.75 -15.25 1.01
C LEU A 550 -3.91 -15.71 1.93
N PRO A 551 -5.04 -16.24 1.40
CA PRO A 551 -6.14 -16.72 2.26
C PRO A 551 -5.78 -17.91 3.15
N ALA A 552 -4.69 -18.62 2.83
CA ALA A 552 -4.19 -19.76 3.58
C ALA A 552 -3.01 -19.39 4.50
N GLN A 553 -2.66 -18.10 4.61
CA GLN A 553 -1.64 -17.63 5.55
C GLN A 553 -2.01 -18.03 6.98
N PRO A 554 -1.13 -18.75 7.71
CA PRO A 554 -1.38 -19.10 9.10
C PRO A 554 -1.56 -17.85 9.98
N ALA A 555 -2.51 -17.89 10.91
CA ALA A 555 -2.83 -16.75 11.78
C ALA A 555 -1.67 -16.31 12.70
N ASP A 556 -0.73 -17.21 12.98
CA ASP A 556 0.47 -16.94 13.78
C ASP A 556 1.65 -16.40 12.95
N GLU A 557 1.60 -16.45 11.62
CA GLU A 557 2.66 -15.97 10.72
C GLU A 557 2.75 -14.44 10.68
N ALA A 558 3.98 -13.93 10.56
CA ALA A 558 4.19 -12.52 10.27
C ALA A 558 3.53 -12.14 8.94
N ARG A 559 2.91 -10.97 8.93
CA ARG A 559 2.38 -10.36 7.72
C ARG A 559 3.46 -9.51 7.07
N TYR A 560 3.50 -9.52 5.74
CA TYR A 560 4.45 -8.79 4.92
C TYR A 560 3.75 -7.65 4.20
N THR A 561 4.44 -6.54 4.04
CA THR A 561 3.96 -5.44 3.22
C THR A 561 5.17 -4.78 2.58
N ALA A 562 5.38 -5.04 1.28
CA ALA A 562 6.38 -4.32 0.51
C ALA A 562 5.98 -2.84 0.34
N LEU A 563 6.95 -1.93 0.37
CA LEU A 563 6.70 -0.49 0.18
C LEU A 563 6.07 -0.16 -1.18
N THR A 564 6.34 -1.00 -2.19
CA THR A 564 5.77 -0.88 -3.53
C THR A 564 4.39 -1.52 -3.68
N MET A 565 3.95 -2.32 -2.71
CA MET A 565 2.71 -3.11 -2.76
C MET A 565 2.48 -3.77 -4.14
N PRO A 566 3.48 -4.50 -4.67
CA PRO A 566 3.42 -5.02 -6.02
C PRO A 566 2.40 -6.15 -6.10
N ILE A 567 1.59 -6.13 -7.16
CA ILE A 567 0.62 -7.16 -7.47
C ILE A 567 1.08 -7.86 -8.74
N VAL A 568 1.07 -9.20 -8.74
CA VAL A 568 1.55 -10.01 -9.86
C VAL A 568 0.56 -11.11 -10.20
N PRO A 569 0.64 -11.67 -11.43
CA PRO A 569 -0.14 -12.84 -11.77
C PRO A 569 0.13 -14.02 -10.84
N SER A 570 -0.93 -14.63 -10.31
CA SER A 570 -0.75 -15.83 -9.49
C SER A 570 -0.22 -17.00 -10.31
N VAL A 571 0.85 -17.60 -9.82
CA VAL A 571 1.44 -18.82 -10.39
C VAL A 571 0.89 -20.09 -9.72
N LEU A 572 -0.01 -19.92 -8.75
CA LEU A 572 -0.56 -20.98 -7.92
C LEU A 572 -2.06 -21.21 -8.13
N ASP A 573 -2.81 -20.17 -8.48
CA ASP A 573 -4.26 -20.22 -8.58
C ASP A 573 -4.78 -19.36 -9.76
N PRO A 574 -5.21 -20.00 -10.87
CA PRO A 574 -5.82 -19.30 -12.00
C PRO A 574 -7.10 -18.52 -11.65
N ALA A 575 -7.79 -18.86 -10.55
CA ALA A 575 -9.00 -18.17 -10.10
C ALA A 575 -8.68 -16.88 -9.30
N GLN A 576 -7.43 -16.70 -8.87
CA GLN A 576 -6.93 -15.46 -8.28
C GLN A 576 -5.88 -14.88 -9.21
N PRO A 577 -6.29 -14.27 -10.34
CA PRO A 577 -5.36 -13.91 -11.41
C PRO A 577 -4.33 -12.87 -10.97
N LEU A 578 -4.53 -12.16 -9.86
CA LEU A 578 -3.59 -11.20 -9.29
C LEU A 578 -3.51 -11.37 -7.76
N VAL A 579 -2.28 -11.42 -7.23
CA VAL A 579 -1.96 -11.54 -5.79
C VAL A 579 -0.81 -10.60 -5.42
N PRO A 580 -0.67 -10.19 -4.15
CA PRO A 580 0.54 -9.51 -3.70
C PRO A 580 1.75 -10.42 -3.93
N TRP A 581 2.87 -9.86 -4.40
CA TRP A 581 4.10 -10.58 -4.74
C TRP A 581 4.59 -11.57 -3.68
N GLU A 582 4.31 -11.30 -2.41
CA GLU A 582 4.72 -12.13 -1.29
C GLU A 582 3.98 -13.48 -1.20
N TYR A 583 2.89 -13.68 -1.98
CA TYR A 583 1.97 -14.82 -1.96
C TYR A 583 1.74 -15.38 -3.37
#